data_AF-A0A955PUC3-F1
#
_entry.id   AF-A0A955PUC3-F1
#
_cell.length_a   1.000
_cell.length_b   1.000
_cell.length_c   1.000
_cell.angle_alpha   90.00
_cell.angle_beta   90.00
_cell.angle_gamma   90.00
#
_symmetry.space_group_name_H-M   'P 1'
#
loop_
_entity.id
_entity.type
_entity.pdbx_description
1 polymer ?
#
loop_
_entity_poly.entity_id
_entity_poly.type
_entity_poly.pdbx_seq_one_letter_code
_entity_poly.pdbx_strand_id
1 'polypeptide(L)'
;MLFLSLVAVPLMRQDSDPLTAQRGFISLARRFRTLVWSALFTLVVTGSVLLANVINFRSPLSSWPPIVFTKLILVFLLAVVSFSHDRIMAQKVRTLKSKAPSELSAGEKLLLRLSPLLGRLTLLLGLGVLLSAVIMVRS
;
A
#
# COMPACT_ATOMS: atom_id res chain seq x y z
N MET A 1 2.15 7.23 -1.65
CA MET A 1 1.07 7.93 -0.92
C MET A 1 1.49 9.33 -0.49
N LEU A 2 2.62 9.51 0.22
CA LEU A 2 3.09 10.85 0.64
C LEU A 2 3.32 11.82 -0.52
N PHE A 3 4.05 11.40 -1.56
CA PHE A 3 4.31 12.25 -2.73
C PHE A 3 3.03 12.71 -3.43
N LEU A 4 2.08 11.79 -3.69
CA LEU A 4 0.80 12.14 -4.31
C LEU A 4 -0.01 13.11 -3.42
N SER A 5 0.00 12.92 -2.10
CA SER A 5 -0.77 13.76 -1.18
C SER A 5 -0.14 15.13 -0.90
N LEU A 6 1.19 15.18 -0.75
CA LEU A 6 1.93 16.38 -0.32
C LEU A 6 2.44 17.21 -1.49
N VAL A 7 2.64 16.61 -2.66
CA VAL A 7 3.22 17.28 -3.83
C VAL A 7 2.20 17.32 -4.97
N ALA A 8 1.64 16.18 -5.37
CA ALA A 8 0.75 16.15 -6.54
C ALA A 8 -0.59 16.87 -6.28
N VAL A 9 -1.24 16.67 -5.12
CA VAL A 9 -2.52 17.34 -4.82
C VAL A 9 -2.38 18.88 -4.76
N PRO A 10 -1.39 19.47 -4.07
CA PRO A 10 -1.23 20.92 -4.07
C PRO A 10 -0.87 21.48 -5.44
N LEU A 11 0.04 20.83 -6.17
CA LEU A 11 0.46 21.26 -7.51
C LEU A 11 -0.71 21.30 -8.48
N MET A 12 -1.62 20.32 -8.39
CA MET A 12 -2.78 20.23 -9.29
C MET A 12 -3.97 21.08 -8.87
N ARG A 13 -3.95 21.64 -7.65
CA ARG A 13 -4.91 22.67 -7.23
C ARG A 13 -4.59 24.05 -7.79
N GLN A 14 -3.38 24.25 -8.32
CA GLN A 14 -2.95 25.52 -8.93
C GLN A 14 -3.35 25.64 -10.40
N ASP A 15 -3.81 24.55 -11.03
CA ASP A 15 -4.24 24.53 -12.42
C ASP A 15 -5.64 25.15 -12.58
N SER A 16 -5.79 26.03 -13.57
CA SER A 16 -7.04 26.75 -13.86
C SER A 16 -8.14 25.85 -14.44
N ASP A 17 -7.77 24.70 -15.03
CA ASP A 17 -8.70 23.71 -15.57
C ASP A 17 -8.71 22.41 -14.72
N PRO A 18 -9.78 22.16 -13.95
CA PRO A 18 -9.88 21.00 -13.07
C PRO A 18 -9.91 19.66 -13.82
N LEU A 19 -10.35 19.63 -15.08
CA LEU A 19 -10.40 18.39 -15.87
C LEU A 19 -9.01 17.96 -16.34
N THR A 20 -8.18 18.92 -16.74
CA THR A 20 -6.78 18.67 -17.14
C THR A 20 -5.94 18.26 -15.94
N ALA A 21 -6.10 18.94 -14.81
CA ALA A 21 -5.49 18.56 -13.53
C ALA A 21 -5.85 17.12 -13.12
N GLN A 22 -7.13 16.73 -13.24
CA GLN A 22 -7.56 15.37 -12.90
C GLN A 22 -6.90 14.30 -13.79
N ARG A 23 -6.78 14.54 -15.10
CA ARG A 23 -6.15 13.59 -16.04
C ARG A 23 -4.67 13.40 -15.74
N GLY A 24 -3.95 14.49 -15.45
CA GLY A 24 -2.55 14.42 -15.06
C GLY A 24 -2.35 13.68 -13.74
N PHE A 25 -3.23 13.89 -12.76
CA PHE A 25 -3.20 13.15 -11.48
C PHE A 25 -3.31 11.64 -11.69
N ILE A 26 -4.28 11.22 -12.53
CA ILE A 26 -4.50 9.80 -12.83
C ILE A 26 -3.30 9.19 -13.56
N SER A 27 -2.69 9.94 -14.49
CA SER A 27 -1.47 9.50 -15.18
C SER A 27 -0.31 9.29 -14.20
N LEU A 28 -0.07 10.28 -13.34
CA LEU A 28 0.98 10.22 -12.32
C LEU A 28 0.75 9.10 -11.32
N ALA A 29 -0.48 8.94 -10.83
CA ALA A 29 -0.87 7.88 -9.91
C ALA A 29 -0.66 6.49 -10.51
N ARG A 30 -0.92 6.30 -11.81
CA ARG A 30 -0.64 5.03 -12.51
C ARG A 30 0.86 4.72 -12.58
N ARG A 31 1.71 5.71 -12.85
CA ARG A 31 3.17 5.50 -12.84
C ARG A 31 3.69 5.18 -11.43
N PHE A 32 3.17 5.89 -10.44
CA PHE A 32 3.52 5.65 -9.04
C PHE A 32 3.10 4.25 -8.57
N ARG A 33 1.97 3.73 -9.07
CA ARG A 33 1.56 2.34 -8.83
C ARG A 33 2.62 1.35 -9.30
N THR A 34 3.16 1.50 -10.51
CA THR A 34 4.24 0.62 -10.99
C THR A 34 5.44 0.65 -10.04
N LEU A 35 5.87 1.84 -9.59
CA LEU A 35 6.98 1.97 -8.64
C LEU A 35 6.71 1.27 -7.30
N VAL A 36 5.49 1.38 -6.76
CA VAL A 36 5.10 0.71 -5.51
C VAL A 36 5.15 -0.81 -5.68
N TRP A 37 4.65 -1.33 -6.80
CA TRP A 37 4.70 -2.77 -7.09
C TRP A 37 6.13 -3.26 -7.28
N SER A 38 6.98 -2.49 -7.96
CA SER A 38 8.41 -2.80 -8.08
C SER A 38 9.08 -2.83 -6.72
N ALA A 39 8.85 -1.83 -5.86
CA ALA A 39 9.42 -1.79 -4.51
C ALA A 39 8.93 -2.96 -3.63
N LEU A 40 7.64 -3.31 -3.71
CA LEU A 40 7.08 -4.46 -2.99
C LEU A 40 7.68 -5.77 -3.50
N PHE A 41 7.84 -5.91 -4.82
CA PHE A 41 8.50 -7.07 -5.42
C PHE A 41 9.96 -7.18 -4.95
N THR A 42 10.73 -6.08 -5.00
CA THR A 42 12.10 -6.04 -4.49
C THR A 42 12.14 -6.42 -3.01
N LEU A 43 11.24 -5.90 -2.18
CA LEU A 43 11.17 -6.24 -0.75
C LEU A 43 10.92 -7.74 -0.53
N VAL A 44 10.02 -8.35 -1.30
CA VAL A 44 9.71 -9.79 -1.18
C VAL A 44 10.87 -10.65 -1.67
N VAL A 45 11.50 -10.31 -2.80
CA VAL A 45 12.62 -11.06 -3.36
C VAL A 45 13.84 -10.96 -2.45
N THR A 46 14.26 -9.74 -2.11
CA THR A 46 15.40 -9.52 -1.22
C THR A 46 15.14 -10.10 0.16
N GLY A 47 13.94 -9.91 0.70
CA GLY A 47 13.51 -10.50 1.97
C GLY A 47 13.63 -12.02 1.97
N SER A 48 13.13 -12.70 0.92
CA SER A 48 13.20 -14.16 0.80
C SER A 48 14.63 -14.67 0.71
N VAL A 49 15.50 -14.01 -0.07
CA VAL A 49 16.92 -14.37 -0.20
C VAL A 49 17.64 -14.21 1.15
N LEU A 50 17.41 -13.11 1.87
CA LEU A 50 18.00 -12.90 3.19
C LEU A 50 17.45 -13.87 4.23
N LEU A 51 16.15 -14.22 4.15
CA LEU A 51 15.51 -15.16 5.06
C LEU A 51 16.22 -16.52 5.05
N ALA A 52 16.58 -17.01 3.87
CA ALA A 52 17.28 -18.27 3.71
C ALA A 52 18.65 -18.33 4.38
N ASN A 53 19.27 -17.17 4.64
CA ASN A 53 20.54 -17.07 5.35
C ASN A 53 20.39 -16.96 6.87
N VAL A 54 19.20 -16.60 7.36
CA VAL A 54 18.95 -16.36 8.80
C VAL A 54 18.26 -17.54 9.45
N ILE A 55 17.41 -18.27 8.72
CA ILE A 55 16.63 -19.38 9.27
C ILE A 55 16.90 -20.69 8.56
N ASN A 56 16.93 -21.76 9.34
CA ASN A 56 16.93 -23.11 8.81
C ASN A 56 15.47 -23.55 8.58
N PHE A 57 15.08 -23.70 7.31
CA PHE A 57 13.73 -24.13 6.93
C PHE A 57 13.38 -25.57 7.36
N ARG A 58 14.37 -26.37 7.78
CA ARG A 58 14.12 -27.71 8.33
C ARG A 58 13.71 -27.66 9.81
N SER A 59 13.98 -26.55 10.49
CA SER A 59 13.63 -26.36 11.89
C SER A 59 12.16 -25.96 12.02
N PRO A 60 11.44 -26.42 13.06
CA PRO A 60 10.03 -26.10 13.27
C PRO A 60 9.83 -24.60 13.45
N LEU A 61 8.67 -24.08 13.02
CA LEU A 61 8.35 -22.65 13.07
C LEU A 61 8.50 -22.03 14.48
N SER A 62 8.29 -22.83 15.53
CA SER A 62 8.44 -22.42 16.93
C SER A 62 9.88 -22.08 17.33
N SER A 63 10.87 -22.55 16.58
CA SER A 63 12.29 -22.26 16.82
C SER A 63 12.77 -20.98 16.14
N TRP A 64 11.93 -20.35 15.33
CA TRP A 64 12.30 -19.15 14.59
C TRP A 64 12.32 -17.93 15.52
N PRO A 65 13.24 -16.98 15.30
CA PRO A 65 13.27 -15.75 16.09
C PRO A 65 11.91 -15.01 16.00
N PRO A 66 11.29 -14.62 17.12
CA PRO A 66 9.98 -13.95 17.11
C PRO A 66 9.94 -12.71 16.21
N ILE A 67 11.05 -11.95 16.16
CA ILE A 67 11.18 -10.75 15.33
C ILE A 67 11.03 -11.05 13.82
N VAL A 68 11.50 -12.22 13.37
CA VAL A 68 11.37 -12.66 11.98
C VAL A 68 9.89 -12.95 11.67
N PHE A 69 9.20 -13.62 12.58
CA PHE A 69 7.77 -13.90 12.44
C PHE A 69 6.93 -12.61 12.38
N THR A 70 7.19 -11.65 13.27
CA THR A 70 6.54 -10.33 13.24
C THR A 70 6.77 -9.62 11.91
N LYS A 71 8.01 -9.62 11.40
CA LYS A 71 8.34 -9.00 10.12
C LYS A 71 7.60 -9.67 8.96
N LEU A 72 7.51 -11.00 8.94
CA LEU A 72 6.77 -11.74 7.91
C LEU A 72 5.28 -11.42 7.92
N ILE A 73 4.66 -11.35 9.12
CA ILE A 73 3.25 -10.92 9.26
C ILE A 73 3.06 -9.50 8.73
N LEU A 74 3.94 -8.57 9.08
CA LEU A 74 3.85 -7.19 8.63
C LEU A 74 3.97 -7.08 7.10
N VAL A 75 4.92 -7.79 6.49
CA VAL A 75 5.09 -7.82 5.03
C VAL A 75 3.87 -8.46 4.35
N PHE A 76 3.34 -9.55 4.91
CA PHE A 76 2.14 -10.20 4.39
C PHE A 76 0.93 -9.26 4.44
N LEU A 77 0.66 -8.63 5.59
CA LEU A 77 -0.41 -7.64 5.74
C LEU A 77 -0.21 -6.46 4.77
N LEU A 78 1.02 -5.96 4.63
CA LEU A 78 1.34 -4.89 3.68
C LEU A 78 0.98 -5.29 2.25
N ALA A 79 1.34 -6.51 1.83
CA ALA A 79 1.03 -7.02 0.50
C ALA A 79 -0.47 -7.18 0.28
N VAL A 80 -1.20 -7.79 1.23
CA VAL A 80 -2.65 -7.98 1.16
C VAL A 80 -3.39 -6.65 1.07
N VAL A 81 -3.03 -5.68 1.91
CA VAL A 81 -3.65 -4.36 1.94
C VAL A 81 -3.32 -3.60 0.65
N SER A 82 -2.07 -3.62 0.20
CA SER A 82 -1.65 -2.96 -1.04
C SER A 82 -2.37 -3.53 -2.27
N PHE A 83 -2.47 -4.86 -2.35
CA PHE A 83 -3.20 -5.53 -3.43
C PHE A 83 -4.71 -5.21 -3.40
N SER A 84 -5.32 -5.28 -2.22
CA SER A 84 -6.75 -4.98 -2.05
C SER A 84 -7.07 -3.54 -2.42
N HIS A 85 -6.24 -2.59 -1.98
CA HIS A 85 -6.36 -1.18 -2.33
C HIS A 85 -6.27 -0.96 -3.86
N ASP A 86 -5.25 -1.53 -4.50
CA ASP A 86 -4.95 -1.25 -5.90
C ASP A 86 -5.85 -1.99 -6.90
N ARG A 87 -6.37 -3.16 -6.53
CA ARG A 87 -7.17 -4.00 -7.43
C ARG A 87 -8.66 -3.82 -7.21
N ILE A 88 -9.11 -3.83 -5.95
CA ILE A 88 -10.54 -3.81 -5.60
C ILE A 88 -11.04 -2.36 -5.51
N MET A 89 -10.32 -1.51 -4.78
CA MET A 89 -10.75 -0.12 -4.55
C MET A 89 -10.61 0.75 -5.80
N ALA A 90 -9.52 0.61 -6.55
CA ALA A 90 -9.33 1.39 -7.78
C ALA A 90 -10.43 1.16 -8.82
N GLN A 91 -10.93 -0.08 -8.95
CA GLN A 91 -12.03 -0.39 -9.86
C GLN A 91 -13.39 0.07 -9.29
N LYS A 92 -13.69 -0.28 -8.03
CA LYS A 92 -14.97 0.07 -7.40
C LYS A 92 -15.16 1.58 -7.24
N VAL A 93 -14.13 2.33 -6.86
CA VAL A 93 -14.24 3.80 -6.73
C VAL A 93 -14.48 4.46 -8.09
N ARG A 94 -13.90 3.91 -9.17
CA ARG A 94 -14.13 4.42 -10.53
C ARG A 94 -15.56 4.18 -11.01
N THR A 95 -16.14 3.00 -10.72
CA THR A 95 -17.53 2.68 -11.07
C THR A 95 -18.56 3.35 -10.18
N LEU A 96 -18.22 3.60 -8.91
CA LEU A 96 -19.12 4.28 -7.96
C LEU A 96 -19.16 5.79 -8.16
N LYS A 97 -18.05 6.42 -8.57
CA LYS A 97 -18.03 7.86 -8.89
C LYS A 97 -18.83 8.23 -10.14
N SER A 98 -19.12 7.28 -11.03
CA SER A 98 -19.99 7.49 -12.18
C SER A 98 -21.48 7.30 -11.88
N LYS A 99 -21.84 6.83 -10.67
CA LYS A 99 -23.24 6.69 -10.24
C LYS A 99 -23.72 7.94 -9.50
N ALA A 100 -25.02 8.23 -9.60
CA ALA A 100 -25.63 9.31 -8.85
C ALA A 100 -25.56 9.04 -7.33
N PRO A 101 -25.30 10.05 -6.47
CA PRO A 101 -25.16 9.87 -5.02
C PRO A 101 -26.38 9.23 -4.33
N SER A 102 -27.55 9.33 -4.95
CA SER A 102 -28.84 8.77 -4.51
C SER A 102 -28.95 7.25 -4.70
N GLU A 103 -28.13 6.64 -5.56
CA GLU A 103 -28.15 5.19 -5.83
C GLU A 103 -27.11 4.40 -5.01
N LEU A 104 -26.31 5.08 -4.18
CA LEU A 104 -25.21 4.47 -3.43
C LEU A 104 -25.72 3.77 -2.16
N SER A 105 -25.48 2.47 -2.07
CA SER A 105 -25.75 1.64 -0.88
C SER A 105 -24.88 2.07 0.33
N ALA A 106 -25.34 1.78 1.55
CA ALA A 106 -24.60 2.05 2.78
C ALA A 106 -23.18 1.43 2.77
N GLY A 107 -23.04 0.23 2.20
CA GLY A 107 -21.74 -0.44 2.03
C GLY A 107 -20.81 0.28 1.06
N GLU A 108 -21.35 0.90 0.01
CA GLU A 108 -20.59 1.64 -1.01
C GLU A 108 -20.11 3.00 -0.47
N LYS A 109 -20.93 3.66 0.35
CA LYS A 109 -20.53 4.86 1.11
C LYS A 109 -19.40 4.55 2.10
N LEU A 110 -19.48 3.42 2.79
CA LEU A 110 -18.43 2.94 3.70
C LEU A 110 -17.12 2.67 2.95
N LEU A 111 -17.20 2.06 1.78
CA LEU A 111 -16.09 1.80 0.86
C LEU A 111 -15.37 3.09 0.43
N LEU A 112 -16.12 4.12 0.09
CA LEU A 112 -15.58 5.44 -0.26
C LEU A 112 -14.89 6.12 0.92
N ARG A 113 -15.43 5.95 2.14
CA ARG A 113 -14.86 6.51 3.38
C ARG A 113 -13.59 5.79 3.83
N LEU A 114 -13.52 4.48 3.60
CA LEU A 114 -12.37 3.63 3.93
C LEU A 114 -11.23 3.72 2.91
N SER A 115 -11.52 4.14 1.67
CA SER A 115 -10.51 4.29 0.61
C SER A 115 -9.28 5.11 1.03
N PRO A 116 -9.40 6.32 1.61
CA PRO A 116 -8.23 7.07 2.10
C PRO A 116 -7.57 6.43 3.34
N LEU A 117 -8.32 5.67 4.15
CA LEU A 117 -7.79 4.98 5.32
C LEU A 117 -6.82 3.87 4.93
N LEU A 118 -7.13 3.11 3.87
CA LEU A 118 -6.28 2.04 3.33
C LEU A 118 -4.92 2.58 2.84
N GLY A 119 -4.90 3.75 2.20
CA GLY A 119 -3.66 4.42 1.81
C GLY A 119 -2.80 4.84 3.01
N ARG A 120 -3.41 5.18 4.15
CA ARG A 120 -2.68 5.45 5.40
C ARG A 120 -2.20 4.18 6.07
N LEU A 121 -3.01 3.12 6.03
CA LEU A 121 -2.69 1.83 6.64
C LEU A 121 -1.49 1.16 5.95
N THR A 122 -1.40 1.23 4.62
CA THR A 122 -0.19 0.78 3.88
C THR A 122 1.06 1.53 4.29
N LEU A 123 0.96 2.85 4.53
CA LEU A 123 2.08 3.64 5.04
C LEU A 123 2.50 3.22 6.46
N LEU A 124 1.54 3.03 7.35
CA LEU A 124 1.80 2.56 8.72
C LEU A 124 2.43 1.17 8.72
N LEU A 125 1.94 0.25 7.89
CA LEU A 125 2.52 -1.09 7.74
C LEU A 125 3.94 -1.02 7.19
N GLY A 126 4.21 -0.19 6.18
CA GLY A 126 5.56 0.01 5.66
C GLY A 126 6.54 0.56 6.69
N LEU A 127 6.11 1.51 7.52
CA LEU A 127 6.90 2.02 8.65
C LEU A 127 7.15 0.93 9.70
N GLY A 128 6.14 0.09 9.99
CA GLY A 128 6.29 -1.07 10.87
C GLY A 128 7.35 -2.05 10.36
N VAL A 129 7.33 -2.38 9.06
CA VAL A 129 8.35 -3.27 8.43
C VAL A 129 9.76 -2.68 8.59
N LEU A 130 9.93 -1.37 8.36
CA LEU A 130 11.22 -0.70 8.52
C LEU A 130 11.68 -0.69 9.98
N LEU A 131 10.79 -0.39 10.91
CA LEU A 131 11.09 -0.36 12.34
C LEU A 131 11.49 -1.76 12.86
N SER A 132 10.76 -2.81 12.46
CA SER A 132 11.16 -4.19 12.75
C SER A 132 12.52 -4.55 12.17
N ALA A 133 12.87 -4.06 10.97
CA ALA A 133 14.18 -4.27 10.39
C ALA A 133 15.30 -3.59 11.20
N VAL A 134 15.08 -2.36 11.68
CA VAL A 134 16.05 -1.65 12.54
C VAL A 134 16.24 -2.37 13.87
N ILE A 135 15.16 -2.82 14.50
CA ILE A 135 15.24 -3.59 15.76
C ILE A 135 16.05 -4.87 15.55
N MET A 136 15.78 -5.60 14.47
CA MET A 136 16.47 -6.85 14.15
C MET A 136 17.99 -6.69 13.91
N VAL A 137 18.45 -5.53 13.44
CA VAL A 137 19.90 -5.25 13.30
C VAL A 137 20.55 -4.90 14.65
N ARG A 138 19.76 -4.44 15.63
CA ARG A 138 20.25 -3.99 16.94
C ARG A 138 20.13 -5.06 18.04
N SER A 139 19.43 -6.16 17.78
CA SER A 139 19.27 -7.32 18.66
C SER A 139 20.30 -8.39 18.32
#